data_AF-A0A662HAR2-F1
#
_entry.id   AF-A0A662HAR2-F1
#
_cell.length_a   1.000
_cell.length_b   1.000
_cell.length_c   1.000
_cell.angle_alpha   90.00
_cell.angle_beta   90.00
_cell.angle_gamma   90.00
#
_symmetry.space_group_name_H-M   'P 1'
#
loop_
_entity.id
_entity.type
_entity.pdbx_description
1 polymer ?
#
loop_
_entity_poly.entity_id
_entity_poly.type
_entity_poly.pdbx_seq_one_letter_code
_entity_poly.pdbx_strand_id
1 'polypeptide(L)' 'MLNIFTATIVLNESGKNICIDAKLSDSIALALRANAPIFVAKRLIKNAIPRDAIELD' A
#
# COMPACT_ATOMS: atom_id res chain seq x y z
N MET A 1 -8.39 10.04 17.64
CA MET A 1 -7.94 8.66 17.39
C MET A 1 -7.08 8.68 16.13
N LEU A 2 -5.79 8.33 16.22
CA LEU A 2 -4.86 8.34 15.09
C LEU A 2 -5.28 7.30 14.05
N ASN A 3 -5.47 7.70 12.80
CA ASN A 3 -5.75 6.78 11.69
C ASN A 3 -4.43 6.40 11.01
N ILE A 4 -3.75 5.39 11.55
CA ILE A 4 -2.44 4.95 11.05
C ILE A 4 -2.64 3.75 10.14
N PHE A 5 -2.36 3.94 8.85
CA PHE A 5 -2.24 2.84 7.91
C PHE A 5 -0.83 2.24 7.99
N THR A 6 -0.77 0.92 8.09
CA THR A 6 0.47 0.15 8.02
C THR A 6 0.60 -0.51 6.66
N ALA A 7 1.82 -0.90 6.30
CA ALA A 7 2.10 -1.60 5.06
C ALA A 7 3.12 -2.72 5.31
N THR A 8 3.15 -3.68 4.40
CA THR A 8 4.14 -4.75 4.38
C THR A 8 4.81 -4.75 3.02
N ILE A 9 6.14 -4.67 3.01
CA ILE A 9 6.93 -4.89 1.81
C ILE A 9 7.17 -6.39 1.69
N VAL A 10 6.83 -6.95 0.54
CA VAL A 10 7.08 -8.36 0.22
C VAL A 10 8.24 -8.41 -0.78
N LEU A 11 9.40 -8.87 -0.32
CA LEU A 11 10.54 -9.14 -1.19
C LEU A 11 10.47 -10.59 -1.68
N ASN A 12 10.72 -10.80 -2.97
CA ASN A 12 10.94 -12.14 -3.50
C ASN A 12 12.44 -12.35 -3.72
N GLU A 13 13.03 -13.24 -2.92
CA GLU A 13 14.43 -13.62 -3.05
C GLU A 13 14.50 -15.11 -3.34
N SER A 14 14.94 -15.49 -4.55
CA SER A 14 15.09 -16.89 -4.96
C SER A 14 13.84 -17.75 -4.71
N GLY A 15 12.65 -17.19 -5.00
CA GLY A 15 11.37 -17.87 -4.80
C GLY A 15 10.84 -17.87 -3.35
N LYS A 16 11.59 -17.30 -2.40
CA LYS A 16 11.13 -17.10 -1.02
C LYS A 16 10.59 -15.70 -0.83
N ASN A 17 9.45 -15.61 -0.15
CA ASN A 17 8.87 -14.31 0.21
C ASN A 17 9.35 -13.90 1.61
N ILE A 18 9.94 -12.72 1.70
CA ILE A 18 10.35 -12.08 2.95
C ILE A 18 9.40 -10.90 3.18
N CYS A 19 8.72 -10.90 4.33
CA CYS A 19 7.77 -9.87 4.70
C CYS A 19 8.40 -8.90 5.71
N ILE A 20 8.38 -7.62 5.40
CA ILE A 20 8.97 -6.56 6.23
C ILE A 20 7.86 -5.58 6.62
N ASP A 21 7.69 -5.34 7.92
CA ASP A 21 6.80 -4.29 8.42
C ASP A 21 7.38 -2.91 8.06
N ALA A 22 6.54 -2.06 7.47
CA ALA A 22 7.00 -0.80 6.91
C ALA A 22 5.94 0.30 7.02
N LYS A 23 6.43 1.55 7.04
CA LYS A 23 5.57 2.72 6.94
C LYS A 23 4.96 2.81 5.54
N LEU A 24 3.69 3.21 5.46
CA LEU A 24 2.95 3.29 4.20
C LEU A 24 3.64 4.20 3.17
N SER A 25 4.14 5.37 3.60
CA SER A 25 4.82 6.33 2.72
C SER A 25 6.01 5.70 1.99
N ASP A 26 6.83 4.95 2.72
CA ASP A 26 8.05 4.34 2.18
C ASP A 26 7.71 3.17 1.28
N SER A 27 6.71 2.38 1.65
CA SER A 27 6.22 1.23 0.87
C SER A 27 5.68 1.67 -0.50
N ILE A 28 4.88 2.75 -0.55
CA ILE A 28 4.39 3.32 -1.81
C ILE A 28 5.56 3.84 -2.63
N ALA A 29 6.47 4.61 -2.03
CA ALA A 29 7.60 5.20 -2.74
C ALA A 29 8.53 4.12 -3.35
N LEU A 30 8.77 3.03 -2.62
CA LEU A 30 9.52 1.88 -3.11
C LEU A 30 8.78 1.14 -4.23
N ALA A 31 7.49 0.88 -4.07
CA ALA A 31 6.70 0.22 -5.10
C ALA A 31 6.71 1.00 -6.41
N LEU A 32 6.54 2.32 -6.36
CA LEU A 32 6.61 3.19 -7.53
C LEU A 32 8.00 3.16 -8.19
N ARG A 33 9.09 3.28 -7.40
CA ARG A 33 10.47 3.25 -7.93
C ARG A 33 10.85 1.89 -8.54
N ALA A 34 10.36 0.80 -7.96
CA ALA A 34 10.66 -0.56 -8.42
C ALA A 34 9.65 -1.06 -9.48
N ASN A 35 8.65 -0.26 -9.84
CA ASN A 35 7.50 -0.66 -10.66
C ASN A 35 6.83 -1.96 -10.13
N ALA A 36 6.75 -2.09 -8.81
CA ALA A 36 6.17 -3.24 -8.13
C ALA A 36 4.66 -3.06 -7.93
N PRO A 37 3.87 -4.15 -7.94
CA PRO A 37 2.43 -4.07 -7.71
C PRO A 37 2.10 -3.61 -6.29
N ILE A 38 1.06 -2.78 -6.16
CA ILE A 38 0.53 -2.33 -4.88
C ILE A 38 -0.79 -3.08 -4.61
N PHE A 39 -0.88 -3.73 -3.45
CA PHE A 39 -2.07 -4.43 -3.00
C PHE A 39 -2.66 -3.73 -1.78
N VAL A 40 -4.00 -3.73 -1.70
CA VAL A 40 -4.75 -3.13 -0.58
C VAL A 40 -5.69 -4.17 0.01
N ALA A 41 -5.73 -4.27 1.34
CA ALA A 41 -6.65 -5.18 2.01
C ALA A 41 -8.11 -4.81 1.70
N LYS A 42 -8.92 -5.79 1.31
CA LYS A 42 -10.32 -5.58 0.90
C LYS A 42 -11.16 -4.81 1.93
N ARG A 43 -10.88 -4.97 3.23
CA ARG A 43 -11.56 -4.23 4.31
C ARG A 43 -11.37 -2.71 4.19
N LEU A 44 -10.22 -2.25 3.69
CA LEU A 44 -9.92 -0.82 3.56
C LEU A 44 -10.72 -0.19 2.42
N ILE A 45 -11.09 -0.95 1.40
CA ILE A 45 -11.89 -0.47 0.26
C ILE A 45 -13.27 0.02 0.73
N LYS A 46 -13.85 -0.60 1.76
CA LYS A 46 -15.16 -0.18 2.31
C LYS A 46 -15.18 1.26 2.82
N ASN A 47 -14.01 1.78 3.19
CA ASN A 47 -13.85 3.13 3.74
C ASN A 47 -13.20 4.07 2.72
N ALA A 48 -12.98 3.63 1.49
CA ALA A 48 -12.36 4.43 0.45
C ALA A 48 -13.38 5.43 -0.13
N ILE A 49 -12.89 6.62 -0.49
CA ILE A 49 -13.66 7.60 -1.25
C ILE A 49 -13.56 7.21 -2.73
N PRO A 50 -14.68 6.97 -3.43
CA PRO A 50 -14.66 6.69 -4.86
C PRO A 50 -14.04 7.87 -5.62
N ARG A 51 -13.25 7.57 -6.66
CA ARG A 51 -12.60 8.60 -7.50
C ARG A 51 -13.60 9.63 -8.03
N ASP A 52 -14.77 9.18 -8.46
CA ASP A 52 -15.79 10.06 -9.07
C ASP A 52 -16.50 10.95 -8.03
N ALA A 53 -16.33 10.67 -6.74
CA ALA A 53 -16.83 11.48 -5.64
C ALA A 53 -15.79 12.51 -5.16
N ILE A 54 -14.59 12.53 -5.74
CA ILE A 54 -13.55 13.51 -5.43
C ILE A 54 -13.69 14.65 -6.45
N GLU A 55 -14.29 15.77 -6.03
CA GLU A 55 -14.15 17.03 -6.76
C GLU A 55 -12.68 17.47 -6.62
N LEU A 56 -11.97 17.50 -7.75
CA LEU A 56 -10.64 18.05 -7.85
C LEU A 56 -10.80 19.46 -8.43
N ASP A 57 -10.63 20.47 -7.58
CA ASP A 57 -10.52 21.88 -7.99
C ASP A 57 -9.31 22.09 -8.92
#